data_AF-U1FUE0-F1
#
_entry.id   AF-U1FUE0-F1
#
_cell.length_a   1.000
_cell.length_b   1.000
_cell.length_c   1.000
_cell.angle_alpha   90.00
_cell.angle_beta   90.00
_cell.angle_gamma   90.00
#
_symmetry.space_group_name_H-M   'P 1'
#
loop_
_entity.id
_entity.type
_entity.pdbx_description
1 polymer ?
#
loop_
_entity_poly.entity_id
_entity_poly.type
_entity_poly.pdbx_seq_one_letter_code
_entity_poly.pdbx_strand_id
1 'polypeptide(L)'
;MSRSASVAQSTSRRKYTNKLHNEHVLIFGGTSGIGFCIAEACLEHGAHVTISGSNKAKLEQSLSRLRNSYPDIPTSNIRGYTCDLCPADTYNTLNTNYPNTKTPAPTPLETNLIQLLNQTTAQKTRPLHHIAFTAGDSLKTSPLKPTAPKDLTVPTIVAEAYLNAMRDGFCTGQVLGSDGGRLLV
;
A
#
# COMPACT_ATOMS: atom_id res chain seq x y z
N MET A 1 23.22 -48.97 -15.07
CA MET A 1 23.93 -47.67 -15.16
C MET A 1 23.24 -46.82 -16.21
N SER A 2 22.36 -45.90 -15.81
CA SER A 2 21.86 -44.83 -16.69
C SER A 2 21.56 -43.63 -15.80
N ARG A 3 22.46 -42.65 -15.79
CA ARG A 3 22.26 -41.37 -15.12
C ARG A 3 21.56 -40.46 -16.12
N SER A 4 20.27 -40.19 -15.89
CA SER A 4 19.51 -39.19 -16.62
C SER A 4 20.20 -37.83 -16.53
N ALA A 5 20.37 -37.20 -17.69
CA ALA A 5 21.00 -35.90 -17.84
C ALA A 5 20.24 -34.83 -17.04
N SER A 6 20.93 -34.19 -16.09
CA SER A 6 20.40 -32.99 -15.43
C SER A 6 20.38 -31.85 -16.45
N VAL A 7 19.20 -31.32 -16.72
CA VAL A 7 19.00 -30.11 -17.53
C VAL A 7 19.82 -28.98 -16.91
N ALA A 8 20.79 -28.48 -17.66
CA ALA A 8 21.63 -27.35 -17.26
C ALA A 8 20.78 -26.07 -17.25
N GLN A 9 20.42 -25.61 -16.05
CA GLN A 9 19.74 -24.34 -15.88
C GLN A 9 20.77 -23.22 -16.08
N SER A 10 20.66 -22.51 -17.20
CA SER A 10 21.49 -21.35 -17.54
C SER A 10 21.36 -20.27 -16.45
N THR A 11 22.35 -20.20 -15.56
CA THR A 11 22.43 -19.19 -14.50
C THR A 11 22.75 -17.83 -15.12
N SER A 12 21.70 -17.08 -15.49
CA SER A 12 21.81 -15.66 -15.84
C SER A 12 22.54 -14.92 -14.70
N ARG A 13 23.80 -14.54 -14.94
CA ARG A 13 24.70 -13.81 -14.03
C ARG A 13 24.25 -12.35 -13.87
N ARG A 14 23.01 -12.11 -13.45
CA ARG A 14 22.57 -10.78 -13.01
C ARG A 14 22.69 -10.73 -11.49
N LYS A 15 23.42 -9.74 -10.98
CA LYS A 15 23.81 -9.59 -9.56
C LYS A 15 22.63 -9.62 -8.58
N TYR A 16 21.44 -9.20 -9.04
CA TYR A 16 20.28 -8.98 -8.17
C TYR A 16 19.03 -9.80 -8.53
N THR A 17 19.02 -10.56 -9.63
CA THR A 17 17.76 -11.23 -10.06
C THR A 17 17.36 -12.45 -9.25
N ASN A 18 18.27 -13.01 -8.46
CA ASN A 18 17.94 -14.11 -7.55
C ASN A 18 17.73 -13.64 -6.10
N LYS A 19 17.77 -12.34 -5.83
CA LYS A 19 17.68 -11.83 -4.45
C LYS A 19 16.32 -12.05 -3.78
N LEU A 20 15.25 -12.22 -4.57
CA LEU A 20 13.90 -12.48 -4.09
C LEU A 20 13.48 -13.96 -4.22
N HIS A 21 14.40 -14.84 -4.62
CA HIS A 21 14.07 -16.24 -4.82
C HIS A 21 13.67 -16.90 -3.49
N ASN A 22 12.48 -17.51 -3.45
CA ASN A 22 11.85 -18.06 -2.24
C ASN A 22 11.58 -17.05 -1.12
N GLU A 23 11.80 -15.75 -1.36
CA GLU A 23 11.47 -14.71 -0.40
C GLU A 23 9.95 -14.50 -0.36
N HIS A 24 9.44 -14.08 0.80
CA HIS A 24 8.01 -13.82 0.98
C HIS A 24 7.74 -12.32 1.04
N VAL A 25 6.99 -11.84 0.04
CA VAL A 25 6.66 -10.44 -0.15
C VAL A 25 5.17 -10.21 0.08
N LEU A 26 4.83 -9.28 0.97
CA LEU A 26 3.48 -8.74 1.14
C LEU A 26 3.36 -7.38 0.46
N ILE A 27 2.32 -7.19 -0.35
CA ILE A 27 2.10 -5.95 -1.10
C ILE A 27 0.73 -5.38 -0.72
N PHE A 28 0.72 -4.26 -0.01
CA PHE A 28 -0.49 -3.47 0.21
C PHE A 28 -0.79 -2.65 -1.05
N GLY A 29 -2.02 -2.72 -1.57
CA GLY A 29 -2.37 -2.08 -2.83
C GLY A 29 -1.95 -2.90 -4.06
N GLY A 30 -1.73 -4.20 -3.92
CA GLY A 30 -1.27 -5.08 -5.02
C GLY A 30 -2.32 -5.41 -6.10
N THR A 31 -3.52 -4.83 -6.04
CA THR A 31 -4.63 -5.14 -6.97
C THR A 31 -4.61 -4.31 -8.26
N SER A 32 -3.80 -3.25 -8.33
CA SER A 32 -3.68 -2.42 -9.56
C SER A 32 -2.43 -1.54 -9.53
N GLY A 33 -2.15 -0.87 -10.65
CA GLY A 33 -1.11 0.15 -10.74
C GLY A 33 0.26 -0.39 -10.36
N ILE A 34 1.03 0.42 -9.63
CA ILE A 34 2.41 0.10 -9.23
C ILE A 34 2.47 -1.19 -8.40
N GLY A 35 1.54 -1.39 -7.45
CA GLY A 35 1.50 -2.59 -6.62
C GLY A 35 1.31 -3.88 -7.42
N PHE A 36 0.52 -3.83 -8.50
CA PHE A 36 0.35 -4.98 -9.39
C PHE A 36 1.64 -5.29 -10.17
N CYS A 37 2.33 -4.27 -10.69
CA CYS A 37 3.60 -4.47 -11.38
C CYS A 37 4.71 -4.99 -10.45
N ILE A 38 4.71 -4.55 -9.17
CA ILE A 38 5.61 -5.12 -8.15
C ILE A 38 5.32 -6.61 -7.97
N ALA A 39 4.04 -7.02 -7.93
CA ALA A 39 3.67 -8.42 -7.81
C ALA A 39 4.20 -9.27 -8.98
N GLU A 40 4.02 -8.79 -10.21
CA GLU A 40 4.56 -9.43 -11.43
C GLU A 40 6.09 -9.58 -11.36
N ALA A 41 6.79 -8.49 -11.06
CA ALA A 41 8.25 -8.51 -10.94
C ALA A 41 8.74 -9.47 -9.84
N CYS A 42 8.09 -9.49 -8.67
CA CYS A 42 8.45 -10.42 -7.59
C CYS A 42 8.25 -11.89 -8.00
N LEU A 43 7.16 -12.20 -8.71
CA LEU A 43 6.88 -13.55 -9.20
C LEU A 43 7.94 -14.01 -10.23
N GLU A 44 8.35 -13.13 -11.14
CA GLU A 44 9.42 -13.41 -12.11
C GLU A 44 10.78 -13.69 -11.45
N HIS A 45 10.98 -13.19 -10.24
CA HIS A 45 12.19 -13.44 -9.44
C HIS A 45 12.04 -14.68 -8.51
N GLY A 46 10.96 -15.43 -8.64
CA GLY A 46 10.71 -16.66 -7.87
C GLY A 46 10.29 -16.41 -6.43
N ALA A 47 9.73 -15.24 -6.11
CA ALA A 47 9.22 -14.95 -4.78
C ALA A 47 7.84 -15.57 -4.54
N HIS A 48 7.47 -15.73 -3.27
CA HIS A 48 6.10 -15.95 -2.85
C HIS A 48 5.44 -14.59 -2.62
N VAL A 49 4.37 -14.31 -3.35
CA VAL A 49 3.70 -13.00 -3.30
C VAL A 49 2.34 -13.13 -2.61
N THR A 50 2.08 -12.19 -1.70
CA THR A 50 0.76 -11.97 -1.12
C THR A 50 0.32 -10.55 -1.43
N ILE A 51 -0.77 -10.39 -2.19
CA ILE A 51 -1.34 -9.07 -2.48
C ILE A 51 -2.51 -8.76 -1.55
N SER A 52 -2.67 -7.49 -1.19
CA SER A 52 -3.75 -7.01 -0.34
C SER A 52 -4.43 -5.79 -0.95
N GLY A 53 -5.74 -5.69 -0.73
CA GLY A 53 -6.56 -4.54 -1.11
C GLY A 53 -7.88 -4.54 -0.34
N SER A 54 -8.59 -3.42 -0.35
CA SER A 54 -9.86 -3.27 0.38
C SER A 54 -11.05 -3.92 -0.34
N ASN A 55 -11.01 -4.03 -1.66
CA ASN A 55 -12.12 -4.56 -2.46
C ASN A 55 -11.90 -6.03 -2.86
N LYS A 56 -12.79 -6.91 -2.40
CA LYS A 56 -12.75 -8.36 -2.66
C LYS A 56 -12.85 -8.72 -4.15
N ALA A 57 -13.78 -8.11 -4.89
CA ALA A 57 -13.97 -8.44 -6.30
C ALA A 57 -12.74 -8.05 -7.14
N LYS A 58 -12.17 -6.86 -6.89
CA LYS A 58 -10.95 -6.40 -7.56
C LYS A 58 -9.74 -7.27 -7.22
N LEU A 59 -9.66 -7.74 -5.98
CA LEU A 59 -8.62 -8.67 -5.53
C LEU A 59 -8.67 -9.99 -6.31
N GLU A 60 -9.84 -10.64 -6.39
CA GLU A 60 -9.99 -11.91 -7.11
C GLU A 60 -9.71 -11.78 -8.61
N GLN A 61 -10.15 -10.69 -9.23
CA GLN A 61 -9.80 -10.39 -10.62
C GLN A 61 -8.28 -10.27 -10.81
N SER A 62 -7.59 -9.63 -9.87
CA SER A 62 -6.14 -9.45 -9.92
C SER A 62 -5.40 -10.78 -9.72
N LEU A 63 -5.84 -11.61 -8.78
CA LEU A 63 -5.29 -12.96 -8.58
C LEU A 63 -5.46 -13.83 -9.82
N SER A 64 -6.63 -13.77 -10.45
CA SER A 64 -6.89 -14.49 -11.70
C SER A 64 -5.97 -14.02 -12.82
N ARG A 65 -5.78 -12.70 -12.97
CA ARG A 65 -4.83 -12.14 -13.93
C ARG A 65 -3.40 -12.61 -13.70
N LEU A 66 -2.90 -12.55 -12.46
CA LEU A 66 -1.55 -13.02 -12.12
C LEU A 66 -1.37 -14.51 -12.43
N ARG A 67 -2.34 -15.35 -12.07
CA ARG A 67 -2.29 -16.79 -12.34
C ARG A 67 -2.31 -17.11 -13.84
N ASN A 68 -3.09 -16.34 -14.62
CA ASN A 68 -3.17 -16.51 -16.06
C ASN A 68 -1.89 -16.03 -16.77
N SER A 69 -1.27 -14.95 -16.31
CA SER A 69 -0.01 -14.44 -16.87
C SER A 69 1.18 -15.36 -16.56
N TYR A 70 1.14 -16.06 -15.43
CA TYR A 70 2.23 -16.92 -14.95
C TYR A 70 1.75 -18.36 -14.66
N PRO A 71 1.32 -19.13 -15.68
CA PRO A 71 0.79 -20.49 -15.50
C PRO A 71 1.83 -21.48 -14.95
N ASP A 72 3.12 -21.21 -15.18
CA ASP A 72 4.23 -22.04 -14.71
C ASP A 72 4.50 -21.88 -13.20
N ILE A 73 3.95 -20.84 -12.57
CA ILE A 73 4.13 -20.57 -11.15
C ILE A 73 3.03 -21.28 -10.35
N PRO A 74 3.38 -22.05 -9.30
CA PRO A 74 2.40 -22.70 -8.45
C PRO A 74 1.41 -21.69 -7.86
N THR A 75 0.12 -22.04 -7.86
CA THR A 75 -0.93 -21.19 -7.27
C THR A 75 -0.69 -20.90 -5.78
N SER A 76 0.04 -21.78 -5.06
CA SER A 76 0.47 -21.57 -3.68
C SER A 76 1.42 -20.37 -3.49
N ASN A 77 2.13 -19.96 -4.54
CA ASN A 77 3.02 -18.79 -4.52
C ASN A 77 2.27 -17.48 -4.71
N ILE A 78 1.01 -17.51 -5.14
CA ILE A 78 0.18 -16.33 -5.41
C ILE A 78 -1.05 -16.36 -4.50
N ARG A 79 -0.99 -15.58 -3.42
CA ARG A 79 -2.09 -15.42 -2.45
C ARG A 79 -2.61 -13.99 -2.44
N GLY A 80 -3.85 -13.83 -1.99
CA GLY A 80 -4.39 -12.53 -1.70
C GLY A 80 -5.38 -12.57 -0.55
N TYR A 81 -5.40 -11.49 0.23
CA TYR A 81 -6.32 -11.31 1.34
C TYR A 81 -6.85 -9.88 1.34
N THR A 82 -8.11 -9.70 1.67
CA THR A 82 -8.69 -8.37 1.79
C THR A 82 -8.26 -7.73 3.11
N CYS A 83 -7.90 -6.45 3.06
CA CYS A 83 -7.60 -5.65 4.24
C CYS A 83 -8.05 -4.21 3.99
N ASP A 84 -8.99 -3.74 4.80
CA ASP A 84 -9.37 -2.35 4.81
C ASP A 84 -8.46 -1.57 5.76
N LEU A 85 -7.74 -0.60 5.21
CA LEU A 85 -6.79 0.25 5.93
C LEU A 85 -7.44 1.53 6.46
N CYS A 86 -8.71 1.79 6.11
CA CYS A 86 -9.45 2.96 6.59
C CYS A 86 -10.85 2.56 7.07
N PRO A 87 -10.95 1.66 8.07
CA PRO A 87 -12.25 1.33 8.63
C PRO A 87 -12.89 2.57 9.28
N ALA A 88 -14.22 2.62 9.28
CA ALA A 88 -14.97 3.65 9.98
C ALA A 88 -14.50 3.76 11.46
N ASP A 89 -14.53 4.97 12.01
CA ASP A 89 -14.11 5.28 13.39
C ASP A 89 -12.61 5.18 13.71
N THR A 90 -11.74 4.96 12.71
CA THR A 90 -10.27 5.00 12.94
C THR A 90 -9.84 6.34 13.57
N TYR A 91 -10.33 7.48 13.07
CA TYR A 91 -9.96 8.79 13.60
C TYR A 91 -10.56 9.10 14.99
N ASN A 92 -11.70 8.49 15.35
CA ASN A 92 -12.39 8.71 16.62
C ASN A 92 -11.87 7.79 17.75
N THR A 93 -11.12 6.74 17.38
CA THR A 93 -10.54 5.78 18.33
C THR A 93 -9.07 6.03 18.62
N LEU A 94 -8.33 6.69 17.73
CA LEU A 94 -6.91 7.06 17.96
C LEU A 94 -6.71 8.10 19.08
N ASN A 95 -7.70 8.96 19.29
CA ASN A 95 -7.72 10.04 20.29
C ASN A 95 -8.33 9.62 21.64
N THR A 96 -8.92 8.43 21.74
CA THR A 96 -9.47 7.87 22.99
C THR A 96 -8.69 6.66 23.52
N ASN A 97 -8.00 5.92 22.66
CA ASN A 97 -7.31 4.66 22.99
C ASN A 97 -5.76 4.76 23.06
N TYR A 98 -5.18 5.95 23.28
CA TYR A 98 -3.80 6.04 23.78
C TYR A 98 -3.74 6.40 25.29
N PRO A 99 -4.38 5.65 26.20
CA PRO A 99 -4.09 5.77 27.62
C PRO A 99 -2.66 5.25 27.88
N ASN A 100 -1.97 5.84 28.84
CA ASN A 100 -0.65 5.42 29.36
C ASN A 100 -0.71 4.03 30.05
N THR A 101 -1.29 3.01 29.42
CA THR A 101 -1.37 1.64 29.95
C THR A 101 -0.73 0.65 28.98
N LYS A 102 -0.05 -0.35 29.54
CA LYS A 102 0.97 -1.16 28.86
C LYS A 102 0.42 -2.11 27.76
N THR A 103 -0.90 -2.21 27.57
CA THR A 103 -1.56 -2.99 26.50
C THR A 103 -3.04 -2.57 26.31
N PRO A 104 -3.36 -1.59 25.44
CA PRO A 104 -4.74 -1.33 25.03
C PRO A 104 -5.26 -2.42 24.07
N ALA A 105 -6.58 -2.59 24.00
CA ALA A 105 -7.23 -3.46 23.03
C ALA A 105 -7.03 -2.94 21.59
N PRO A 106 -6.91 -3.82 20.57
CA PRO A 106 -6.61 -3.41 19.22
C PRO A 106 -7.77 -2.61 18.61
N THR A 107 -7.44 -1.48 18.00
CA THR A 107 -8.34 -0.67 17.16
C THR A 107 -8.87 -1.50 15.97
N PRO A 108 -9.95 -1.05 15.29
CA PRO A 108 -10.44 -1.74 14.08
C PRO A 108 -9.38 -1.89 12.99
N LEU A 109 -8.54 -0.87 12.80
CA LEU A 109 -7.39 -0.93 11.89
C LEU A 109 -6.36 -1.97 12.32
N GLU A 110 -5.98 -1.99 13.60
CA GLU A 110 -5.04 -2.98 14.12
C GLU A 110 -5.60 -4.39 13.99
N THR A 111 -6.90 -4.59 14.23
CA THR A 111 -7.58 -5.88 14.02
C THR A 111 -7.45 -6.35 12.57
N ASN A 112 -7.70 -5.47 11.60
CA ASN A 112 -7.57 -5.78 10.18
C ASN A 112 -6.13 -6.15 9.80
N LEU A 113 -5.14 -5.41 10.33
CA LEU A 113 -3.72 -5.68 10.09
C LEU A 113 -3.26 -6.98 10.73
N ILE A 114 -3.64 -7.24 11.98
CA ILE A 114 -3.34 -8.49 12.70
C ILE A 114 -3.92 -9.68 11.94
N GLN A 115 -5.17 -9.59 11.48
CA GLN A 115 -5.79 -10.64 10.67
C GLN A 115 -5.01 -10.88 9.37
N LEU A 116 -4.69 -9.83 8.61
CA LEU A 116 -3.92 -9.94 7.37
C LEU A 116 -2.55 -10.58 7.61
N LEU A 117 -1.81 -10.12 8.62
CA LEU A 117 -0.47 -10.60 8.93
C LEU A 117 -0.50 -12.06 9.40
N ASN A 118 -1.49 -12.45 10.21
CA ASN A 118 -1.67 -13.84 10.63
C ASN A 118 -1.98 -14.76 9.44
N GLN A 119 -2.86 -14.34 8.52
CA GLN A 119 -3.18 -15.11 7.31
C GLN A 119 -1.97 -15.19 6.35
N THR A 120 -1.21 -14.12 6.25
CA THR A 120 -0.05 -14.01 5.35
C THR A 120 1.12 -14.86 5.84
N THR A 121 1.39 -14.86 7.14
CA THR A 121 2.46 -15.63 7.80
C THR A 121 2.05 -17.06 8.17
N ALA A 122 0.83 -17.48 7.82
CA ALA A 122 0.24 -18.75 8.27
C ALA A 122 0.44 -18.94 9.78
N GLN A 123 0.00 -17.96 10.56
CA GLN A 123 0.09 -17.94 12.02
C GLN A 123 1.54 -18.10 12.52
N LYS A 124 2.46 -17.29 11.95
CA LYS A 124 3.90 -17.25 12.26
C LYS A 124 4.72 -18.48 11.82
N THR A 125 4.14 -19.40 11.07
CA THR A 125 4.90 -20.56 10.53
C THR A 125 5.79 -20.19 9.35
N ARG A 126 5.52 -19.04 8.71
CA ARG A 126 6.31 -18.56 7.58
C ARG A 126 6.62 -17.06 7.72
N PRO A 127 7.89 -16.66 7.82
CA PRO A 127 8.27 -15.27 8.00
C PRO A 127 8.01 -14.44 6.74
N LEU A 128 7.66 -13.18 6.95
CA LEU A 128 7.69 -12.15 5.92
C LEU A 128 9.10 -11.59 5.80
N HIS A 129 9.55 -11.38 4.58
CA HIS A 129 10.89 -10.86 4.29
C HIS A 129 10.82 -9.43 3.76
N HIS A 130 9.79 -9.12 2.98
CA HIS A 130 9.58 -7.79 2.42
C HIS A 130 8.12 -7.35 2.51
N ILE A 131 7.91 -6.06 2.74
CA ILE A 131 6.61 -5.42 2.66
C ILE A 131 6.72 -4.23 1.71
N ALA A 132 5.86 -4.20 0.69
CA ALA A 132 5.68 -3.05 -0.17
C ALA A 132 4.35 -2.38 0.18
N PHE A 133 4.40 -1.09 0.54
CA PHE A 133 3.20 -0.32 0.87
C PHE A 133 2.87 0.64 -0.28
N THR A 134 1.98 0.22 -1.17
CA THR A 134 1.51 1.03 -2.31
C THR A 134 0.01 1.29 -2.23
N ALA A 135 -0.59 1.10 -1.06
CA ALA A 135 -1.99 1.45 -0.83
C ALA A 135 -2.10 2.97 -0.67
N GLY A 136 -2.87 3.58 -1.56
CA GLY A 136 -3.11 5.01 -1.59
C GLY A 136 -4.11 5.29 -2.70
N ASP A 137 -4.88 6.37 -2.53
CA ASP A 137 -5.77 6.89 -3.56
C ASP A 137 -5.58 8.39 -3.64
N SER A 138 -5.90 8.99 -4.77
CA SER A 138 -5.95 10.44 -4.88
C SER A 138 -7.04 10.96 -3.95
N LEU A 139 -6.71 11.93 -3.10
CA LEU A 139 -7.72 12.58 -2.28
C LEU A 139 -8.76 13.22 -3.20
N LYS A 140 -10.04 12.91 -2.98
CA LYS A 140 -11.14 13.65 -3.60
C LYS A 140 -11.13 15.06 -3.03
N THR A 141 -10.42 15.96 -3.70
CA THR A 141 -10.47 17.38 -3.37
C THR A 141 -11.79 17.94 -3.90
N SER A 142 -12.61 18.49 -3.00
CA SER A 142 -13.71 19.35 -3.45
C SER A 142 -13.08 20.57 -4.12
N PRO A 143 -13.53 20.97 -5.32
CA PRO A 143 -13.10 22.23 -5.91
C PRO A 143 -13.31 23.34 -4.89
N LEU A 144 -12.30 24.19 -4.72
CA LEU A 144 -12.49 25.40 -3.95
C LEU A 144 -13.70 26.14 -4.54
N LYS A 145 -14.57 26.68 -3.67
CA LYS A 145 -15.61 27.60 -4.12
C LYS A 145 -14.94 28.70 -4.95
N PRO A 146 -15.61 29.29 -5.96
CA PRO A 146 -15.04 30.40 -6.70
C PRO A 146 -14.65 31.52 -5.73
N THR A 147 -13.36 31.63 -5.44
CA THR A 147 -12.79 32.58 -4.49
C THR A 147 -12.25 33.74 -5.30
N ALA A 148 -12.80 34.94 -5.15
CA ALA A 148 -12.24 36.12 -5.80
C ALA A 148 -10.93 36.52 -5.08
N PRO A 149 -10.00 37.26 -5.71
CA PRO A 149 -8.77 37.71 -5.05
C PRO A 149 -8.99 38.42 -3.70
N LYS A 150 -10.12 39.12 -3.55
CA LYS A 150 -10.55 39.76 -2.30
C LYS A 150 -10.90 38.79 -1.16
N ASP A 151 -11.19 37.53 -1.47
CA ASP A 151 -11.60 36.50 -0.52
C ASP A 151 -10.38 35.69 -0.02
N LEU A 152 -9.25 35.71 -0.75
CA LEU A 152 -7.97 35.13 -0.31
C LEU A 152 -7.29 35.93 0.82
N THR A 153 -7.70 37.18 1.05
CA THR A 153 -7.16 38.01 2.15
C THR A 153 -7.79 37.67 3.50
N VAL A 154 -8.81 36.80 3.54
CA VAL A 154 -9.48 36.41 4.77
C VAL A 154 -8.72 35.23 5.42
N PRO A 155 -8.19 35.39 6.65
CA PRO A 155 -7.38 34.36 7.32
C PRO A 155 -8.04 32.98 7.39
N THR A 156 -9.37 32.93 7.41
CA THR A 156 -10.15 31.69 7.47
C THR A 156 -10.01 30.82 6.22
N ILE A 157 -9.97 31.41 5.02
CA ILE A 157 -9.86 30.63 3.76
C ILE A 157 -8.42 30.10 3.60
N VAL A 158 -7.41 30.89 3.98
CA VAL A 158 -6.02 30.45 4.00
C VAL A 158 -5.84 29.29 4.99
N ALA A 159 -6.46 29.36 6.17
CA ALA A 159 -6.43 28.28 7.16
C ALA A 159 -7.07 26.97 6.63
N GLU A 160 -8.20 27.05 5.91
CA GLU A 160 -8.82 25.87 5.28
C GLU A 160 -7.94 25.25 4.19
N ALA A 161 -7.32 26.08 3.33
CA ALA A 161 -6.38 25.60 2.33
C ALA A 161 -5.15 24.93 2.98
N TYR A 162 -4.65 25.52 4.07
CA TYR A 162 -3.53 24.98 4.83
C TYR A 162 -3.89 23.66 5.53
N LEU A 163 -5.10 23.55 6.12
CA LEU A 163 -5.60 22.31 6.73
C LEU A 163 -5.77 21.19 5.70
N ASN A 164 -6.22 21.51 4.47
CA ASN A 164 -6.30 20.51 3.41
C ASN A 164 -4.91 20.05 2.96
N ALA A 165 -3.93 20.95 2.85
CA ALA A 165 -2.55 20.60 2.56
C ALA A 165 -1.91 19.77 3.69
N MET A 166 -2.20 20.07 4.97
CA MET A 166 -1.71 19.29 6.12
C MET A 166 -2.36 17.90 6.23
N ARG A 167 -3.61 17.75 5.76
CA ARG A 167 -4.29 16.45 5.70
C ARG A 167 -3.81 15.58 4.54
N ASP A 168 -3.21 16.18 3.52
CA ASP A 168 -2.66 15.47 2.39
C ASP A 168 -1.25 14.93 2.70
N GLY A 169 -1.19 13.66 3.12
CA GLY A 169 0.05 12.95 3.39
C GLY A 169 0.97 12.74 2.18
N PHE A 170 0.51 13.11 0.96
CA PHE A 170 1.30 13.05 -0.27
C PHE A 170 1.78 14.43 -0.74
N CYS A 171 1.31 15.51 -0.13
CA CYS A 171 1.70 16.88 -0.47
C CYS A 171 3.08 17.19 0.11
N THR A 172 4.14 16.82 -0.62
CA THR A 172 5.53 17.12 -0.27
C THR A 172 6.09 18.17 -1.22
N GLY A 173 6.62 19.27 -0.66
CA GLY A 173 7.34 20.30 -1.44
C GLY A 173 6.48 21.40 -2.07
N GLN A 174 5.18 21.47 -1.77
CA GLN A 174 4.31 22.55 -2.25
C GLN A 174 4.40 23.76 -1.33
N VAL A 175 4.69 24.95 -1.87
CA VAL A 175 4.72 26.22 -1.13
C VAL A 175 3.42 26.96 -1.43
N LEU A 176 2.56 27.12 -0.40
CA LEU A 176 1.38 27.97 -0.50
C LEU A 176 1.77 29.39 -0.05
N GLY A 177 2.08 30.27 -0.99
CA GLY A 177 2.38 31.67 -0.72
C GLY A 177 1.09 32.50 -0.55
N SER A 178 1.00 33.28 0.53
CA SER A 178 -0.04 34.27 0.73
C SER A 178 0.61 35.62 0.98
N ASP A 179 0.49 36.56 0.04
CA ASP A 179 0.87 37.95 0.24
C ASP A 179 -0.40 38.78 0.48
N GLY A 180 -0.48 39.43 1.64
CA GLY A 180 -1.62 40.26 2.05
C GLY A 180 -1.73 41.59 1.30
N GLY A 181 -1.00 41.77 0.19
CA GLY A 181 -1.07 42.96 -0.66
C GLY A 181 -0.53 44.24 -0.01
N ARG A 182 0.16 44.13 1.14
CA ARG A 182 0.70 45.28 1.88
C ARG A 182 1.92 45.93 1.22
N LEU A 183 2.40 45.35 0.12
CA LEU A 183 3.45 45.91 -0.75
C LEU A 183 2.91 46.58 -2.02
N LEU A 184 1.60 46.65 -2.22
CA LEU A 184 0.98 47.48 -3.25
C LEU A 184 0.60 48.84 -2.65
N VAL A 185 1.61 49.66 -2.34
CA VAL A 185 1.48 51.11 -2.15
C VAL A 185 2.59 51.80 -2.94
#